data_AF-A0A962PRQ2-F1
#
_entry.id   AF-A0A962PRQ2-F1
#
_cell.length_a   1.000
_cell.length_b   1.000
_cell.length_c   1.000
_cell.angle_alpha   90.00
_cell.angle_beta   90.00
_cell.angle_gamma   90.00
#
_symmetry.space_group_name_H-M   'P 1'
#
loop_
_entity.id
_entity.type
_entity.pdbx_description
1 polymer ?
#
loop_
_entity_poly.entity_id
_entity_poly.type
_entity_poly.pdbx_seq_one_letter_code
_entity_poly.pdbx_strand_id
1 'polypeptide(L)' 'MIVCVCKRVNSAQIREAVERGALDLPAITRELGLGTGCGRCVEFAERMVMQELQLLQAQAEVA' A
#
# COMPACT_ATOMS: atom_id res chain seq x y z
N MET A 1 -11.12 0.66 -3.85
CA MET A 1 -11.48 -0.76 -4.09
C MET A 1 -10.94 -1.66 -2.98
N ILE A 2 -11.50 -2.86 -2.76
CA ILE A 2 -10.90 -3.84 -1.84
C ILE A 2 -9.65 -4.45 -2.49
N VAL A 3 -8.55 -4.46 -1.75
CA VAL A 3 -7.27 -5.02 -2.18
C VAL A 3 -6.99 -6.34 -1.47
N CYS A 4 -7.21 -6.42 -0.15
CA CYS A 4 -7.08 -7.66 0.60
C CYS A 4 -8.41 -8.06 1.24
N VAL A 5 -9.04 -9.12 0.73
CA VAL A 5 -10.29 -9.65 1.29
C VAL A 5 -10.08 -10.23 2.69
N CYS A 6 -9.01 -11.01 2.90
CA CYS A 6 -8.74 -11.67 4.18
C CYS A 6 -8.63 -10.70 5.37
N LYS A 7 -8.10 -9.50 5.11
CA LYS A 7 -7.84 -8.48 6.13
C LYS A 7 -8.72 -7.24 5.99
N ARG A 8 -9.67 -7.27 5.04
CA ARG A 8 -10.57 -6.16 4.74
C ARG A 8 -9.84 -4.84 4.49
N VAL A 9 -8.73 -4.91 3.74
CA VAL A 9 -7.92 -3.74 3.38
C VAL A 9 -8.34 -3.22 2.02
N ASN A 10 -8.63 -1.93 1.94
CA ASN A 10 -8.97 -1.22 0.72
C ASN A 10 -7.82 -0.33 0.25
N SER A 11 -7.93 0.16 -0.98
CA SER A 11 -6.93 1.02 -1.62
C SER A 11 -6.68 2.35 -0.87
N ALA A 12 -7.71 2.94 -0.26
CA ALA A 12 -7.54 4.19 0.48
C ALA A 12 -6.65 3.98 1.71
N GLN A 13 -6.83 2.88 2.44
CA GLN A 13 -5.99 2.53 3.59
C GLN A 13 -4.52 2.33 3.21
N ILE A 14 -4.25 1.76 2.03
CA ILE A 14 -2.87 1.61 1.52
C ILE A 14 -2.28 3.00 1.23
N ARG A 15 -3.02 3.89 0.55
CA ARG A 15 -2.54 5.25 0.25
C ARG A 15 -2.28 6.06 1.52
N GLU A 16 -3.21 6.04 2.46
CA GLU A 16 -3.05 6.71 3.75
C GLU A 16 -1.82 6.20 4.52
N ALA A 17 -1.52 4.90 4.47
CA ALA A 17 -0.32 4.35 5.09
C ALA A 17 0.96 4.82 4.37
N VAL A 18 0.95 4.89 3.04
CA VAL A 18 2.05 5.44 2.24
C VAL A 18 2.28 6.93 2.56
N GLU A 19 1.21 7.74 2.62
CA GLU A 19 1.25 9.15 3.04
C GLU A 19 1.80 9.33 4.47
N ARG A 20 1.53 8.37 5.37
CA ARG A 20 2.11 8.33 6.73
C ARG A 20 3.57 7.85 6.77
N GLY A 21 4.16 7.48 5.64
CA GLY A 21 5.57 7.06 5.53
C GLY A 21 5.80 5.55 5.51
N ALA A 22 4.78 4.73 5.24
CA ALA A 22 5.00 3.31 4.93
C ALA A 22 5.53 3.14 3.50
N LEU A 23 6.86 3.08 3.35
CA LEU A 23 7.55 3.18 2.04
C LEU A 23 7.80 1.84 1.33
N ASP A 24 7.27 0.73 1.84
CA ASP A 24 7.43 -0.58 1.22
C ASP A 24 6.28 -1.53 1.62
N LEU A 25 6.16 -2.65 0.91
CA LEU A 25 5.15 -3.66 1.22
C LEU A 25 5.29 -4.23 2.65
N PRO A 26 6.49 -4.56 3.18
CA PRO A 26 6.64 -5.00 4.56
C PRO A 26 6.11 -4.01 5.62
N ALA A 27 6.32 -2.70 5.45
CA ALA A 27 5.76 -1.67 6.33
C ALA A 27 4.23 -1.67 6.24
N ILE A 28 3.69 -1.69 5.03
CA ILE A 28 2.25 -1.77 4.76
C ILE A 28 1.62 -3.05 5.35
N THR A 29 2.29 -4.19 5.22
CA THR A 29 1.86 -5.46 5.80
C THR A 29 1.89 -5.41 7.33
N ARG A 30 2.89 -4.78 7.95
CA ARG A 30 2.97 -4.61 9.40
C ARG A 30 1.84 -3.75 9.95
N GLU A 31 1.47 -2.71 9.22
CA GLU A 31 0.43 -1.76 9.63
C GLU A 31 -0.99 -2.28 9.38
N LEU A 32 -1.24 -2.84 8.18
CA LEU A 32 -2.59 -3.20 7.73
C LEU A 32 -2.86 -4.71 7.78
N GLY A 33 -1.84 -5.52 8.07
CA GLY A 33 -1.91 -6.99 8.09
C GLY A 33 -2.06 -7.63 6.72
N LEU A 34 -2.16 -6.85 5.62
CA LEU A 34 -2.40 -7.38 4.28
C LEU A 34 -1.27 -8.32 3.86
N GLY A 35 -1.61 -9.37 3.11
CA GLY A 35 -0.67 -10.43 2.73
C GLY A 35 -0.54 -11.57 3.75
N THR A 36 -0.87 -11.38 5.03
CA THR A 36 -0.74 -12.43 6.08
C THR A 36 -1.90 -13.43 6.13
N GLY A 37 -2.77 -13.44 5.12
CA GLY A 37 -3.87 -14.40 4.96
C GLY A 37 -3.56 -15.40 3.83
N CYS A 38 -4.31 -15.33 2.74
CA CYS A 38 -4.11 -16.18 1.57
C CYS A 38 -3.00 -15.72 0.60
N GLY A 39 -2.36 -14.57 0.83
CA GLY A 39 -1.29 -14.02 -0.01
C GLY A 39 -1.70 -13.48 -1.39
N ARG A 40 -2.90 -13.78 -1.92
CA ARG A 40 -3.32 -13.41 -3.28
C ARG A 40 -3.31 -11.91 -3.61
N CYS A 41 -3.30 -11.04 -2.60
CA CYS A 41 -3.24 -9.59 -2.80
C CYS A 41 -1.81 -9.05 -2.94
N VAL A 42 -0.78 -9.83 -2.61
CA VAL A 42 0.61 -9.35 -2.42
C VAL A 42 1.15 -8.67 -3.68
N GLU A 43 1.13 -9.37 -4.82
CA GLU A 43 1.67 -8.85 -6.08
C GLU A 43 0.96 -7.56 -6.52
N PHE A 44 -0.37 -7.51 -6.38
CA PHE A 44 -1.14 -6.32 -6.71
C PHE A 44 -0.85 -5.17 -5.72
N ALA A 45 -0.80 -5.46 -4.42
CA ALA A 45 -0.55 -4.47 -3.39
C ALA A 45 0.85 -3.86 -3.53
N GLU A 46 1.86 -4.68 -3.87
CA GLU A 46 3.23 -4.20 -4.08
C GLU A 46 3.31 -3.20 -5.23
N ARG A 47 2.70 -3.52 -6.39
CA ARG A 47 2.61 -2.57 -7.51
C ARG A 47 1.91 -1.28 -7.13
N MET A 48 0.84 -1.39 -6.35
CA MET A 48 0.08 -0.23 -5.90
C MET A 48 0.90 0.66 -4.96
N VAL A 49 1.66 0.07 -4.02
CA VAL A 49 2.56 0.81 -3.12
C VAL A 49 3.66 1.51 -3.92
N MET A 50 4.29 0.82 -4.88
CA MET A 50 5.31 1.43 -5.75
C MET A 50 4.74 2.61 -6.55
N GLN A 51 3.55 2.46 -7.13
CA GLN A 51 2.89 3.53 -7.87
C GLN A 51 2.61 4.74 -6.98
N GLU A 52 2.12 4.53 -5.76
CA GLU A 52 1.82 5.62 -4.84
C GLU A 52 3.08 6.38 -4.42
N LEU A 53 4.18 5.67 -4.17
CA LEU A 53 5.47 6.28 -3.84
C LEU A 53 6.02 7.13 -4.98
N GLN A 54 5.90 6.67 -6.22
CA GLN A 54 6.28 7.45 -7.40
C GLN A 54 5.46 8.73 -7.52
N LEU A 55 4.15 8.66 -7.24
CA LEU A 55 3.28 9.83 -7.25
C LEU A 55 3.64 10.84 -6.15
N LEU A 56 3.93 10.37 -4.93
CA LEU A 56 4.37 11.25 -3.84
C LEU A 56 5.70 11.95 -4.16
N GLN A 57 6.66 11.23 -4.74
CA GLN A 57 7.95 11.79 -5.16
C GLN A 57 7.77 12.85 -6.25
N ALA A 58 6.95 12.56 -7.27
CA ALA A 58 6.66 13.51 -8.34
C ALA A 58 5.94 14.78 -7.83
N GLN A 59 5.12 14.67 -6.79
CA GLN A 59 4.47 15.83 -6.15
C GLN A 59 5.45 16.68 -5.33
N ALA A 60 6.44 16.05 -4.69
CA ALA A 60 7.45 16.74 -3.89
C ALA A 60 8.44 17.56 -4.73
N GLU A 61 8.71 17.15 -5.98
CA GLU A 61 9.63 17.86 -6.89
C GLU A 61 9.04 19.15 -7.49
N VAL A 62 7.72 19.34 -7.37
CA VAL A 62 6.99 20.50 -7.93
C VAL A 62 6.69 21.57 -6.85
N ALA A 63 6.98 21.28 -5.58
CA ALA A 63 6.79 22.17 -4.44
C ALA A 63 8.07 22.94 -4.08
#